data_AF-A0A918JTX1-F1
#
_entry.id   AF-A0A918JTX1-F1
#
_cell.length_a   1.000
_cell.length_b   1.000
_cell.length_c   1.000
_cell.angle_alpha   90.00
_cell.angle_beta   90.00
_cell.angle_gamma   90.00
#
_symmetry.space_group_name_H-M   'P 1'
#
loop_
_entity.id
_entity.type
_entity.pdbx_description
1 polymer ?
#
loop_
_entity_poly.entity_id
_entity_poly.type
_entity_poly.pdbx_seq_one_letter_code
_entity_poly.pdbx_strand_id
1 'polypeptide(L)'
;MGLTNNDIFKKLRVAHKLRDDDIIKICALVDFKVSKSELSALFRSEDHPKYMECGDQILRNFLNGLVIHLRGPMPKKGEKSSAKKTE
;
A
#
# COMPACT_ATOMS: atom_id res chain seq x y z
N MET A 1 4.88 -13.76 19.84
CA MET A 1 4.51 -12.39 19.42
C MET A 1 4.15 -12.45 17.95
N GLY A 2 2.95 -12.02 17.58
CA GLY A 2 2.51 -12.01 16.17
C GLY A 2 3.18 -10.88 15.39
N LEU A 3 3.20 -11.00 14.06
CA LEU A 3 3.61 -9.92 13.17
C LEU A 3 2.65 -8.73 13.30
N THR A 4 3.19 -7.53 13.52
CA THR A 4 2.39 -6.29 13.49
C THR A 4 2.19 -5.82 12.04
N ASN A 5 1.21 -4.94 11.82
CA ASN A 5 1.00 -4.33 10.51
C ASN A 5 2.21 -3.49 10.07
N ASN A 6 2.90 -2.82 11.00
CA ASN A 6 4.13 -2.10 10.73
C ASN A 6 5.24 -3.04 10.27
N ASP A 7 5.38 -4.22 10.90
CA ASP A 7 6.36 -5.23 10.49
C ASP A 7 6.08 -5.74 9.09
N ILE A 8 4.82 -6.08 8.78
CA ILE A 8 4.41 -6.54 7.45
C ILE A 8 4.74 -5.47 6.41
N PHE A 9 4.37 -4.21 6.68
CA PHE A 9 4.62 -3.11 5.75
C PHE A 9 6.12 -2.87 5.55
N LYS A 10 6.92 -2.84 6.63
CA LYS A 10 8.38 -2.68 6.55
C LYS A 10 9.04 -3.83 5.78
N LYS A 11 8.60 -5.07 6.00
CA LYS A 11 9.11 -6.24 5.26
C LYS A 11 8.79 -6.16 3.77
N LEU A 12 7.56 -5.78 3.39
CA LEU A 12 7.18 -5.63 1.98
C LEU A 12 7.96 -4.53 1.27
N ARG A 13 8.18 -3.39 1.96
CA ARG A 13 9.03 -2.31 1.44
C ARG A 13 10.43 -2.83 1.10
N VAL A 14 11.06 -3.54 2.03
CA VAL A 14 12.42 -4.07 1.84
C VAL A 14 12.46 -5.16 0.77
N ALA A 15 11.50 -6.09 0.79
CA ALA A 15 11.41 -7.19 -0.17
C ALA A 15 11.31 -6.70 -1.62
N HIS A 16 10.54 -5.63 -1.86
CA HIS A 16 10.37 -5.02 -3.17
C HIS A 16 11.31 -3.83 -3.44
N LYS A 17 12.26 -3.54 -2.54
CA LYS A 17 13.20 -2.42 -2.63
C LYS A 17 12.52 -1.07 -2.92
N LEU A 18 11.34 -0.87 -2.34
CA LEU A 18 10.52 0.33 -2.55
C LEU A 18 11.08 1.50 -1.74
N ARG A 19 11.16 2.69 -2.37
CA ARG A 19 11.42 3.95 -1.67
C ARG A 19 10.10 4.58 -1.26
N ASP A 20 10.16 5.58 -0.37
CA ASP A 20 8.97 6.27 0.12
C ASP A 20 8.13 6.88 -1.03
N ASP A 21 8.79 7.45 -2.05
CA ASP A 21 8.12 7.96 -3.26
C ASP A 21 7.39 6.86 -4.04
N ASP A 22 7.93 5.64 -4.07
CA ASP A 22 7.32 4.52 -4.77
C ASP A 22 6.08 4.04 -4.00
N ILE A 23 6.15 3.98 -2.67
CA ILE A 23 5.00 3.67 -1.81
C ILE A 23 3.88 4.70 -1.99
N ILE A 24 4.21 5.99 -2.04
CA ILE A 24 3.22 7.05 -2.27
C ILE A 24 2.51 6.85 -3.61
N LYS A 25 3.25 6.54 -4.68
CA LYS A 25 2.67 6.23 -5.99
C LYS A 25 1.78 5.01 -5.96
N ILE A 26 2.19 3.95 -5.25
CA ILE A 26 1.43 2.71 -5.10
C ILE A 26 0.11 2.97 -4.36
N CYS A 27 0.14 3.72 -3.26
CA CYS A 27 -1.07 4.11 -2.53
C CYS A 27 -1.99 5.00 -3.39
N ALA A 28 -1.43 5.87 -4.23
CA ALA A 28 -2.20 6.72 -5.13
C ALA A 28 -2.99 5.93 -6.19
N LEU A 29 -2.58 4.70 -6.53
CA LEU A 29 -3.32 3.82 -7.46
C LEU A 29 -4.71 3.41 -6.95
N VAL A 30 -4.94 3.50 -5.64
CA VAL A 30 -6.22 3.17 -4.98
C VAL A 30 -6.86 4.41 -4.34
N ASP A 31 -6.55 5.59 -4.87
CA ASP A 31 -7.01 6.90 -4.35
C ASP A 31 -6.64 7.14 -2.87
N PHE A 32 -5.63 6.43 -2.37
CA PHE A 32 -5.16 6.58 -1.00
C PHE A 32 -3.94 7.53 -0.96
N LYS A 33 -4.14 8.72 -0.39
CA LYS A 33 -3.07 9.72 -0.26
C LYS A 33 -2.32 9.51 1.05
N VAL A 34 -1.01 9.33 0.95
CA VAL A 34 -0.10 9.25 2.10
C VAL A 34 1.05 10.22 1.88
N SER A 35 1.44 10.95 2.92
CA SER A 35 2.59 11.84 2.89
C SER A 35 3.88 11.12 3.29
N LYS A 36 5.04 11.68 2.89
CA LYS A 36 6.36 11.17 3.34
C LYS A 36 6.50 11.19 4.86
N SER A 37 5.93 12.19 5.52
CA SER A 37 5.97 12.32 6.98
C SER A 37 5.21 11.20 7.68
N GLU A 38 4.03 10.83 7.17
CA GLU A 38 3.25 9.70 7.68
C GLU A 38 3.97 8.38 7.46
N LEU A 39 4.52 8.14 6.27
CA LEU A 39 5.33 6.94 6.01
C LEU A 39 6.54 6.86 6.96
N SER A 40 7.22 7.98 7.18
CA SER A 40 8.34 8.04 8.14
C SER A 40 7.88 7.68 9.55
N ALA A 41 6.71 8.14 9.99
CA ALA A 41 6.15 7.79 11.29
C ALA A 41 5.82 6.29 11.42
N LEU A 42 5.27 5.67 10.36
CA LEU A 42 4.93 4.25 10.31
C LEU A 42 6.16 3.32 10.35
N PHE A 43 7.30 3.76 9.79
CA PHE A 43 8.52 2.96 9.71
C PHE A 43 9.51 3.16 10.87
N ARG A 44 9.21 4.08 11.80
CA ARG A 44 10.01 4.28 13.01
C ARG A 44 9.94 3.07 13.94
N SER A 45 10.87 3.00 14.87
CA SER A 45 10.82 2.04 15.98
C SER A 45 9.70 2.42 16.93
N GLU A 46 9.11 1.42 17.59
CA GLU A 46 7.98 1.59 18.53
C GLU A 46 8.32 2.56 19.68
N ASP A 47 9.58 2.59 20.11
CA ASP A 47 10.08 3.48 21.17
C ASP A 47 10.22 4.96 20.74
N HIS A 48 10.00 5.28 19.46
CA HIS A 48 10.19 6.65 18.98
C HIS A 48 8.98 7.53 19.34
N PRO A 49 9.18 8.77 19.85
CA PRO A 49 8.07 9.67 20.26
C PRO A 49 7.15 10.14 19.11
N LYS A 50 7.43 9.72 17.88
CA LYS A 50 6.69 10.04 16.66
C LYS A 50 6.43 8.77 15.84
N TYR A 51 6.46 7.62 16.50
CA TYR A 51 6.02 6.36 15.97
C TYR A 51 4.50 6.40 15.80
N MET A 52 4.02 5.77 14.74
CA MET A 52 2.59 5.62 14.49
C MET A 52 2.32 4.16 14.13
N GLU A 53 1.33 3.56 14.77
CA GLU A 53 0.86 2.23 14.40
C GLU A 53 0.21 2.25 13.02
N CYS A 54 0.51 1.24 12.23
CA CYS A 54 -0.06 1.03 10.91
C CYS A 54 -1.44 0.38 11.08
N GLY A 55 -2.50 1.17 10.90
CA GLY A 55 -3.85 0.63 10.90
C GLY A 55 -4.10 -0.31 9.72
N ASP A 56 -5.04 -1.25 9.89
CA ASP A 56 -5.41 -2.22 8.86
C ASP A 56 -5.85 -1.56 7.55
N GLN A 57 -6.44 -0.37 7.64
CA GLN A 57 -6.87 0.40 6.46
C GLN A 57 -5.69 0.83 5.59
N ILE A 58 -4.58 1.26 6.21
CA ILE A 58 -3.37 1.69 5.50
C ILE A 58 -2.75 0.46 4.82
N LEU A 59 -2.57 -0.62 5.57
CA LEU A 59 -1.96 -1.85 5.05
C LEU A 59 -2.80 -2.45 3.91
N ARG A 60 -4.14 -2.48 4.05
CA ARG A 60 -5.05 -2.97 3.01
C ARG A 60 -4.94 -2.14 1.73
N ASN A 61 -4.96 -0.81 1.84
CA ASN A 61 -4.85 0.07 0.68
C ASN A 61 -3.49 -0.09 0.00
N PHE A 62 -2.41 -0.15 0.78
CA PHE A 62 -1.08 -0.41 0.25
C PHE A 62 -1.00 -1.76 -0.48
N LEU A 63 -1.54 -2.84 0.09
CA LEU A 63 -1.57 -4.17 -0.54
C LEU A 63 -2.37 -4.17 -1.83
N ASN A 64 -3.54 -3.51 -1.87
CA ASN A 64 -4.33 -3.37 -3.08
C ASN A 64 -3.57 -2.57 -4.16
N GLY A 65 -2.93 -1.47 -3.78
CA GLY A 65 -2.05 -0.72 -4.67
C GLY A 65 -0.88 -1.55 -5.17
N LEU A 66 -0.27 -2.36 -4.30
CA LEU A 66 0.88 -3.21 -4.63
C LEU A 66 0.48 -4.31 -5.64
N VAL A 67 -0.72 -4.86 -5.49
CA VAL A 67 -1.29 -5.80 -6.47
C VAL A 67 -1.45 -5.12 -7.83
N ILE A 68 -2.00 -3.90 -7.88
CA ILE A 68 -2.13 -3.14 -9.14
C ILE A 68 -0.75 -2.85 -9.75
N HIS A 69 0.22 -2.48 -8.92
CA HIS A 69 1.58 -2.16 -9.37
C HIS A 69 2.32 -3.38 -9.96
N LEU A 70 2.18 -4.56 -9.35
CA LEU A 70 2.91 -5.77 -9.76
C LEU A 70 2.16 -6.63 -10.80
N ARG A 71 0.83 -6.68 -10.73
CA ARG A 71 -0.01 -7.57 -11.57
C ARG A 71 -0.86 -6.82 -12.59
N GLY A 72 -0.91 -5.49 -12.51
CA GLY A 72 -1.86 -4.67 -13.29
C GLY A 72 -3.23 -4.55 -12.61
N PRO A 73 -4.10 -3.66 -13.12
CA PRO A 73 -5.41 -3.41 -12.54
C PRO A 73 -6.26 -4.68 -12.55
N MET A 74 -6.72 -5.12 -11.38
CA MET A 74 -7.71 -6.19 -11.31
C MET A 74 -9.03 -5.71 -11.90
N PRO A 75 -9.74 -6.56 -12.66
CA PRO A 75 -11.11 -6.25 -13.08
C PRO A 75 -11.98 -6.05 -11.83
N LYS A 76 -12.74 -4.95 -11.80
CA LYS A 76 -13.62 -4.59 -10.66
C LYS A 76 -14.60 -5.73 -10.38
N LYS A 77 -14.52 -6.30 -9.18
CA LYS A 77 -15.47 -7.31 -8.69
C LYS A 77 -16.80 -6.62 -8.40
N GLY A 78 -17.61 -6.43 -9.44
CA GLY A 78 -18.91 -5.75 -9.39
C GLY A 78 -19.48 -5.34 -10.76
N GLU A 79 -18.65 -5.20 -11.80
CA GLU A 79 -19.13 -4.91 -13.16
C GLU A 79 -19.19 -6.22 -13.98
N LYS A 80 -20.38 -6.84 -14.04
CA LYS A 80 -20.78 -7.54 -15.26
C LYS A 80 -21.35 -6.47 -16.22
N SER A 81 -20.87 -6.52 -17.47
CA SER A 81 -21.44 -5.92 -18.70
C SER A 81 -21.07 -4.47 -19.05
N SER A 82 -20.19 -4.30 -20.05
CA SER A 82 -20.55 -3.85 -21.42
C SER A 82 -19.33 -3.35 -22.21
N ALA A 83 -19.12 -3.92 -23.41
CA ALA A 83 -18.34 -3.43 -24.56
C ALA A 83 -16.83 -3.14 -24.36
N LYS A 84 -15.92 -3.65 -25.20
CA LYS A 84 -15.96 -3.46 -26.65
C LYS A 84 -15.22 -4.58 -27.39
N LYS A 85 -15.94 -5.22 -28.31
CA LYS A 85 -15.41 -5.90 -29.50
C LYS A 85 -15.03 -4.80 -30.49
N THR A 86 -13.82 -4.82 -31.03
CA THR A 86 -13.40 -4.06 -32.22
C THR A 86 -12.20 -4.85 -32.76
N GLU A 87 -12.45 -5.80 -33.65
CA GLU A 87 -12.31 -5.67 -35.12
C GLU A 87 -10.85 -5.50 -35.55
#